data_AF-A0AAU2ASG2-F1
#
_entry.id   AF-A0AAU2ASG2-F1
#
_cell.length_a   1.000
_cell.length_b   1.000
_cell.length_c   1.000
_cell.angle_alpha   90.00
_cell.angle_beta   90.00
_cell.angle_gamma   90.00
#
_symmetry.space_group_name_H-M   'P 1'
#
loop_
_entity.id
_entity.type
_entity.pdbx_description
1 polymer ?
#
loop_
_entity_poly.entity_id
_entity_poly.type
_entity_poly.pdbx_seq_one_letter_code
_entity_poly.pdbx_strand_id
1 'polypeptide(L)'
;MNPTVARLTLRGLLGRRRGVLLLVVPALLLLVSAIASGSSGDKHDLTVTILGRLGLGTLLPILGLVVGTGAIATEIDDGSIVYLLAKPLPRWKIITTKLVVAVGTTWAFAAIPTLLAGLLMYGTDDGLALGYTVATLVAGAAYSALFLLLGVVTRHAVVAGLAYALIWESLIGNFVEGARTLSVQQWGLSLAKAVAADGAVTAPVGLGVAVPMLLVLTVAATVLASVKLAGLTLAAEE
;
A
#
# COMPACT_ATOMS: atom_id res chain seq x y z
N MET A 1 -5.95 19.36 4.76
CA MET A 1 -5.62 18.42 5.87
C MET A 1 -6.11 19.00 7.20
N ASN A 2 -6.62 18.17 8.12
CA ASN A 2 -6.97 18.59 9.49
C ASN A 2 -5.98 17.97 10.51
N PRO A 3 -5.20 18.77 11.26
CA PRO A 3 -4.11 18.26 12.11
C PRO A 3 -4.62 17.38 13.26
N THR A 4 -5.81 17.66 13.79
CA THR A 4 -6.40 16.88 14.89
C THR A 4 -6.81 15.49 14.43
N VAL A 5 -7.47 15.39 13.26
CA VAL A 5 -7.85 14.11 12.65
C VAL A 5 -6.59 13.31 12.31
N ALA A 6 -5.58 13.97 11.74
CA ALA A 6 -4.31 13.32 11.41
C ALA A 6 -3.63 12.71 12.64
N ARG A 7 -3.55 13.45 13.76
CA ARG A 7 -2.96 12.98 15.01
C ARG A 7 -3.74 11.81 15.62
N LEU A 8 -5.07 11.85 15.56
CA LEU A 8 -5.92 10.77 16.07
C LEU A 8 -5.74 9.49 15.24
N THR A 9 -5.78 9.60 13.91
CA THR A 9 -5.55 8.45 13.02
C THR A 9 -4.15 7.88 13.20
N LEU A 10 -3.12 8.72 13.28
CA LEU A 10 -1.75 8.26 13.51
C LEU A 10 -1.60 7.52 14.85
N ARG A 11 -2.21 8.04 15.92
CA ARG A 11 -2.24 7.36 17.23
C ARG A 11 -3.05 6.07 17.21
N GLY A 12 -4.14 6.01 16.45
CA GLY A 12 -4.94 4.79 16.27
C GLY A 12 -4.16 3.69 15.55
N LEU A 13 -3.38 4.07 14.53
CA LEU A 13 -2.52 3.15 13.77
C LEU A 13 -1.30 2.68 14.59
N LEU A 14 -0.62 3.60 15.29
CA LEU A 14 0.67 3.32 15.95
C LEU A 14 0.56 2.97 17.45
N GLY A 15 -0.53 3.32 18.13
CA GLY A 15 -0.60 3.39 19.61
C GLY A 15 -0.90 2.09 20.36
N ARG A 16 -0.92 0.91 19.73
CA ARG A 16 -1.34 -0.37 20.36
C ARG A 16 -0.53 -1.57 19.83
N ARG A 17 -0.91 -2.80 20.24
CA ARG A 17 -0.39 -4.09 19.68
C ARG A 17 -0.37 -4.13 18.15
N ARG A 18 -1.26 -3.38 17.47
CA ARG A 18 -1.31 -3.27 16.00
C ARG A 18 -0.10 -2.53 15.40
N GLY A 19 0.52 -1.60 16.13
CA GLY A 19 1.76 -0.94 15.70
C GLY A 19 2.94 -1.92 15.59
N VAL A 20 2.93 -3.01 16.40
CA VAL A 20 3.92 -4.08 16.29
C VAL A 20 3.78 -4.81 14.95
N LEU A 21 2.55 -5.06 14.48
CA LEU A 21 2.33 -5.70 13.19
C LEU A 21 2.90 -4.87 12.02
N LEU A 22 2.84 -3.53 12.11
CA LEU A 22 3.45 -2.63 11.14
C LEU A 22 4.97 -2.72 11.11
N LEU A 23 5.61 -3.10 12.23
CA LEU A 23 7.05 -3.32 12.31
C LEU A 23 7.47 -4.72 11.83
N VAL A 24 6.57 -5.71 11.86
CA VAL A 24 6.87 -7.07 11.38
C VAL A 24 7.21 -7.05 9.89
N VAL A 25 6.45 -6.32 9.08
CA VAL A 25 6.66 -6.21 7.63
C VAL A 25 8.06 -5.71 7.26
N PRO A 26 8.51 -4.53 7.73
CA PRO A 26 9.84 -4.03 7.44
C PRO A 26 10.94 -4.86 8.08
N ALA A 27 10.74 -5.37 9.31
CA ALA A 27 11.71 -6.23 9.96
C ALA A 27 11.94 -7.52 9.18
N LEU A 28 10.86 -8.15 8.67
CA LEU A 28 10.93 -9.34 7.84
C LEU A 28 11.68 -9.07 6.54
N LEU A 29 11.36 -7.98 5.84
CA LEU A 29 12.07 -7.61 4.60
C LEU A 29 13.57 -7.41 4.85
N LEU A 30 13.92 -6.60 5.85
CA LEU A 30 15.32 -6.32 6.19
C LEU A 30 16.06 -7.56 6.67
N LEU A 31 15.42 -8.44 7.43
CA LEU A 31 16.01 -9.69 7.89
C LEU A 31 16.29 -10.64 6.72
N VAL A 32 15.33 -10.81 5.81
CA VAL A 32 15.52 -11.63 4.60
C VAL A 32 16.62 -11.03 3.72
N SER A 33 16.63 -9.72 3.52
CA SER A 33 17.67 -9.02 2.76
C SER A 33 19.06 -9.13 3.40
N ALA A 34 19.16 -9.04 4.72
CA ALA A 34 20.42 -9.21 5.45
C ALA A 34 20.96 -10.63 5.29
N ILE A 35 20.11 -11.65 5.45
CA ILE A 35 20.50 -13.05 5.24
C ILE A 35 20.94 -13.28 3.79
N ALA A 36 20.17 -12.76 2.82
CA ALA A 36 20.49 -12.91 1.40
C ALA A 36 21.78 -12.19 0.98
N SER A 37 22.11 -11.06 1.62
CA SER A 37 23.32 -10.29 1.33
C SER A 37 24.63 -11.06 1.63
N GLY A 38 24.58 -12.03 2.54
CA GLY A 38 25.70 -12.92 2.85
C GLY A 38 25.80 -14.15 1.95
N SER A 39 24.87 -14.35 1.01
CA SER A 39 24.90 -15.48 0.08
C SER A 39 25.87 -15.23 -1.09
N SER A 40 26.44 -16.31 -1.63
CA SER A 40 27.35 -16.28 -2.79
C SER A 40 26.63 -16.36 -4.15
N GLY A 41 25.30 -16.23 -4.17
CA GLY A 41 24.50 -16.27 -5.38
C GLY A 41 24.60 -14.99 -6.21
N ASP A 42 23.91 -14.96 -7.35
CA ASP A 42 23.78 -13.75 -8.14
C ASP A 42 22.99 -12.69 -7.35
N LYS A 43 23.70 -11.65 -6.91
CA LYS A 43 23.13 -10.58 -6.10
C LYS A 43 22.06 -9.80 -6.85
N HIS A 44 22.15 -9.71 -8.18
CA HIS A 44 21.17 -9.02 -8.99
C HIS A 44 19.82 -9.74 -8.94
N ASP A 45 19.80 -11.02 -9.34
CA ASP A 45 18.57 -11.83 -9.36
C ASP A 45 17.94 -11.99 -7.97
N LEU A 46 18.76 -12.17 -6.93
CA LEU A 46 18.28 -12.21 -5.55
C LEU A 46 17.61 -10.90 -5.13
N THR A 47 18.19 -9.75 -5.49
CA THR A 47 17.64 -8.43 -5.15
C THR A 47 16.33 -8.19 -5.89
N VAL A 48 16.27 -8.46 -7.19
CA VAL A 48 15.06 -8.34 -8.00
C VAL A 48 13.95 -9.26 -7.47
N THR A 49 14.31 -10.48 -7.07
CA THR A 49 13.36 -11.44 -6.49
C THR A 49 12.84 -10.99 -5.13
N ILE A 50 13.71 -10.57 -4.22
CA ILE A 50 13.31 -10.16 -2.86
C ILE A 50 12.54 -8.84 -2.90
N LEU A 51 13.04 -7.80 -3.56
CA LEU A 51 12.35 -6.51 -3.61
C LEU A 51 11.07 -6.57 -4.46
N GLY A 52 11.09 -7.32 -5.57
CA GLY A 52 9.94 -7.43 -6.48
C GLY A 52 8.84 -8.36 -5.98
N ARG A 53 9.16 -9.60 -5.59
CA ARG A 53 8.14 -10.59 -5.19
C ARG A 53 7.74 -10.45 -3.73
N LEU A 54 8.73 -10.38 -2.84
CA LEU A 54 8.46 -10.27 -1.41
C LEU A 54 8.05 -8.84 -1.05
N GLY A 55 8.88 -7.84 -1.35
CA GLY A 55 8.63 -6.44 -1.01
C GLY A 55 7.38 -5.87 -1.69
N LEU A 56 7.47 -5.64 -3.00
CA LEU A 56 6.43 -4.98 -3.78
C LEU A 56 5.18 -5.87 -3.98
N GLY A 57 5.36 -7.17 -4.17
CA GLY A 57 4.26 -8.09 -4.49
C GLY A 57 3.49 -8.66 -3.30
N THR A 58 4.13 -8.83 -2.14
CA THR A 58 3.49 -9.50 -0.99
C THR A 58 3.35 -8.56 0.19
N LEU A 59 4.45 -7.97 0.62
CA LEU A 59 4.51 -7.17 1.83
C LEU A 59 3.81 -5.82 1.67
N LEU A 60 3.95 -5.16 0.53
CA LEU A 60 3.33 -3.86 0.29
C LEU A 60 1.78 -3.92 0.26
N PRO A 61 1.12 -4.86 -0.44
CA PRO A 61 -0.33 -5.01 -0.36
C PRO A 61 -0.82 -5.31 1.06
N ILE A 62 -0.12 -6.19 1.80
CA ILE A 62 -0.48 -6.54 3.19
C ILE A 62 -0.36 -5.30 4.09
N LEU A 63 0.72 -4.53 3.97
CA LEU A 63 0.91 -3.31 4.74
C LEU A 63 -0.16 -2.27 4.38
N GLY A 64 -0.39 -2.05 3.09
CA GLY A 64 -1.44 -1.17 2.59
C GLY A 64 -2.82 -1.57 3.08
N LEU A 65 -3.10 -2.87 3.19
CA LEU A 65 -4.34 -3.40 3.74
C LEU A 65 -4.49 -3.01 5.21
N VAL A 66 -3.49 -3.32 6.04
CA VAL A 66 -3.52 -3.06 7.48
C VAL A 66 -3.65 -1.55 7.75
N VAL A 67 -2.86 -0.74 7.05
CA VAL A 67 -2.84 0.72 7.24
C VAL A 67 -4.09 1.38 6.66
N GLY A 68 -4.46 1.04 5.43
CA GLY A 68 -5.59 1.65 4.71
C GLY A 68 -6.94 1.33 5.37
N THR A 69 -7.19 0.06 5.70
CA THR A 69 -8.41 -0.32 6.43
C THR A 69 -8.37 0.20 7.88
N GLY A 70 -7.24 0.08 8.55
CA GLY A 70 -7.07 0.55 9.93
C GLY A 70 -7.33 2.05 10.11
N ALA A 71 -7.12 2.85 9.06
CA ALA A 71 -7.34 4.29 9.10
C ALA A 71 -8.82 4.70 9.25
N ILE A 72 -9.77 3.85 8.88
CA ILE A 72 -11.21 4.20 8.94
C ILE A 72 -12.14 3.08 9.37
N ALA A 73 -11.86 1.81 9.02
CA ALA A 73 -12.76 0.69 9.29
C ALA A 73 -13.03 0.53 10.79
N THR A 74 -11.99 0.68 11.62
CA THR A 74 -12.15 0.59 13.09
C THR A 74 -13.13 1.62 13.65
N GLU A 75 -13.10 2.85 13.15
CA GLU A 75 -14.03 3.88 13.61
C GLU A 75 -15.46 3.59 13.15
N ILE A 76 -15.62 2.98 11.98
CA ILE A 76 -16.92 2.57 11.43
C ILE A 76 -17.47 1.37 12.23
N ASP A 77 -16.67 0.34 12.44
CA ASP A 77 -17.05 -0.89 13.14
C ASP A 77 -17.38 -0.63 14.62
N ASP A 78 -16.65 0.26 15.28
CA ASP A 78 -16.90 0.65 16.68
C ASP A 78 -18.04 1.71 16.80
N GLY A 79 -18.67 2.12 15.70
CA GLY A 79 -19.70 3.18 15.66
C GLY A 79 -19.19 4.60 15.98
N SER A 80 -17.93 4.74 16.40
CA SER A 80 -17.32 6.01 16.79
C SER A 80 -17.17 7.03 15.64
N ILE A 81 -17.27 6.58 14.38
CA ILE A 81 -17.28 7.45 13.19
C ILE A 81 -18.39 8.51 13.27
N VAL A 82 -19.49 8.23 13.97
CA VAL A 82 -20.60 9.17 14.19
C VAL A 82 -20.13 10.46 14.86
N TYR A 83 -19.21 10.38 15.83
CA TYR A 83 -18.66 11.57 16.49
C TYR A 83 -17.85 12.45 15.55
N LEU A 84 -17.18 11.86 14.56
CA LEU A 84 -16.49 12.61 13.51
C LEU A 84 -17.47 13.21 12.51
N LEU A 85 -18.53 12.48 12.16
CA LEU A 85 -19.57 12.95 11.24
C LEU A 85 -20.45 14.05 11.87
N ALA A 86 -20.62 14.07 13.19
CA ALA A 86 -21.33 15.14 13.89
C ALA A 86 -20.63 16.51 13.77
N LYS A 87 -19.31 16.54 13.48
CA LYS A 87 -18.62 17.80 13.21
C LYS A 87 -18.99 18.34 11.82
N PRO A 88 -19.14 19.67 11.67
CA PRO A 88 -19.43 20.33 10.39
C PRO A 88 -18.17 20.38 9.52
N LEU A 89 -17.61 19.21 9.19
CA LEU A 89 -16.48 19.04 8.31
C LEU A 89 -16.93 18.35 7.03
N PRO A 90 -16.51 18.87 5.85
CA PRO A 90 -16.83 18.21 4.59
C PRO A 90 -16.15 16.83 4.55
N ARG A 91 -16.89 15.81 4.09
CA ARG A 91 -16.49 14.39 4.21
C ARG A 91 -15.23 14.06 3.42
N TRP A 92 -15.04 14.70 2.27
CA TRP A 92 -13.82 14.60 1.48
C TRP A 92 -12.57 15.03 2.27
N LYS A 93 -12.70 16.00 3.20
CA LYS A 93 -11.59 16.46 4.04
C LYS A 93 -11.21 15.44 5.12
N ILE A 94 -12.17 14.63 5.58
CA ILE A 94 -11.93 13.52 6.51
C ILE A 94 -11.17 12.41 5.77
N ILE A 95 -11.68 11.97 4.61
CA ILE A 95 -11.05 10.93 3.78
C ILE A 95 -9.65 11.33 3.35
N THR A 96 -9.47 12.51 2.75
CA THR A 96 -8.14 12.97 2.32
C THR A 96 -7.15 13.09 3.47
N THR A 97 -7.60 13.54 4.66
CA THR A 97 -6.71 13.60 5.84
C THR A 97 -6.29 12.21 6.30
N LYS A 98 -7.24 11.26 6.37
CA LYS A 98 -6.94 9.87 6.73
C LYS A 98 -6.04 9.20 5.69
N LEU A 99 -6.30 9.45 4.41
CA LEU A 99 -5.49 8.93 3.32
C LEU A 99 -4.06 9.45 3.40
N VAL A 100 -3.84 10.75 3.64
CA VAL A 100 -2.47 11.29 3.80
C VAL A 100 -1.72 10.62 4.94
N VAL A 101 -2.39 10.37 6.08
CA VAL A 101 -1.78 9.63 7.20
C VAL A 101 -1.49 8.19 6.82
N ALA A 102 -2.42 7.51 6.14
CA ALA A 102 -2.25 6.14 5.68
C ALA A 102 -1.06 6.04 4.70
N VAL A 103 -1.01 6.89 3.68
CA VAL A 103 0.08 6.97 2.70
C VAL A 103 1.42 7.24 3.40
N GLY A 104 1.48 8.24 4.28
CA GLY A 104 2.71 8.56 5.01
C GLY A 104 3.19 7.41 5.90
N THR A 105 2.26 6.69 6.54
CA THR A 105 2.58 5.50 7.34
C THR A 105 3.08 4.37 6.43
N THR A 106 2.39 4.07 5.33
CA THR A 106 2.83 3.08 4.34
C THR A 106 4.22 3.40 3.79
N TRP A 107 4.51 4.67 3.48
CA TRP A 107 5.85 5.08 3.03
C TRP A 107 6.92 4.89 4.09
N ALA A 108 6.64 5.25 5.34
CA ALA A 108 7.58 5.07 6.43
C ALA A 108 7.91 3.59 6.68
N PHE A 109 6.92 2.71 6.59
CA PHE A 109 7.05 1.29 6.95
C PHE A 109 7.24 0.34 5.75
N ALA A 110 7.16 0.81 4.51
CA ALA A 110 7.53 0.04 3.32
C ALA A 110 8.64 0.69 2.50
N ALA A 111 8.48 1.95 2.08
CA ALA A 111 9.43 2.56 1.14
C ALA A 111 10.83 2.75 1.75
N ILE A 112 10.93 3.22 3.00
CA ILE A 112 12.22 3.35 3.70
C ILE A 112 12.92 1.99 3.86
N PRO A 113 12.26 0.94 4.40
CA PRO A 113 12.84 -0.41 4.46
C PRO A 113 13.21 -0.99 3.10
N THR A 114 12.41 -0.76 2.04
CA THR A 114 12.73 -1.21 0.68
C THR A 114 14.01 -0.55 0.19
N LEU A 115 14.20 0.75 0.44
CA LEU A 115 15.44 1.45 0.09
C LEU A 115 16.63 0.84 0.84
N LEU A 116 16.51 0.68 2.16
CA LEU A 116 17.57 0.10 2.99
C LEU A 116 17.90 -1.34 2.59
N ALA A 117 16.90 -2.15 2.28
CA ALA A 117 17.05 -3.53 1.79
C ALA A 117 17.79 -3.57 0.45
N GLY A 118 17.42 -2.72 -0.50
CA GLY A 118 18.10 -2.64 -1.79
C GLY A 118 19.55 -2.18 -1.66
N LEU A 119 19.81 -1.14 -0.86
CA LEU A 119 21.16 -0.65 -0.58
C LEU A 119 22.01 -1.72 0.13
N LEU A 120 21.43 -2.48 1.05
CA LEU A 120 22.11 -3.56 1.77
C LEU A 120 22.50 -4.72 0.85
N MET A 121 21.64 -5.08 -0.10
CA MET A 121 21.85 -6.24 -0.97
C MET A 121 22.71 -5.93 -2.20
N TYR A 122 22.48 -4.78 -2.83
CA TYR A 122 23.02 -4.45 -4.16
C TYR A 122 23.63 -3.04 -4.22
N GLY A 123 23.64 -2.30 -3.11
CA GLY A 123 24.16 -0.94 -3.10
C GLY A 123 23.39 0.00 -4.03
N THR A 124 24.12 0.88 -4.70
CA THR A 124 23.58 1.85 -5.66
C THR A 124 23.63 1.35 -7.10
N ASP A 125 24.07 0.12 -7.32
CA ASP A 125 24.27 -0.45 -8.64
C ASP A 125 22.92 -0.62 -9.36
N ASP A 126 22.94 -0.38 -10.68
CA ASP A 126 21.77 -0.41 -11.58
C ASP A 126 20.55 0.39 -11.13
N GLY A 127 20.69 1.26 -10.12
CA GLY A 127 19.58 2.02 -9.55
C GLY A 127 18.47 1.15 -8.93
N LEU A 128 18.71 -0.15 -8.65
CA LEU A 128 17.66 -1.07 -8.18
C LEU A 128 16.99 -0.60 -6.89
N ALA A 129 17.79 -0.18 -5.91
CA ALA A 129 17.27 0.31 -4.63
C ALA A 129 16.32 1.51 -4.82
N LEU A 130 16.70 2.45 -5.68
CA LEU A 130 15.87 3.62 -6.00
C LEU A 130 14.63 3.22 -6.80
N GLY A 131 14.76 2.35 -7.80
CA GLY A 131 13.65 1.90 -8.64
C GLY A 131 12.55 1.22 -7.83
N TYR A 132 12.90 0.26 -6.98
CA TYR A 132 11.93 -0.38 -6.10
C TYR A 132 11.36 0.56 -5.04
N THR A 133 12.13 1.55 -4.58
CA THR A 133 11.63 2.57 -3.64
C THR A 133 10.56 3.45 -4.30
N VAL A 134 10.81 3.95 -5.52
CA VAL A 134 9.83 4.73 -6.28
C VAL A 134 8.57 3.91 -6.58
N ALA A 135 8.74 2.67 -7.01
CA ALA A 135 7.62 1.74 -7.19
C ALA A 135 6.79 1.58 -5.91
N THR A 136 7.46 1.36 -4.77
CA THR A 136 6.81 1.20 -3.46
C THR A 136 6.09 2.46 -3.00
N LEU A 137 6.65 3.65 -3.26
CA LEU A 137 6.01 4.93 -2.94
C LEU A 137 4.70 5.08 -3.71
N VAL A 138 4.73 4.90 -5.03
CA VAL A 138 3.54 5.14 -5.86
C VAL A 138 2.50 4.04 -5.68
N ALA A 139 2.91 2.76 -5.74
CA ALA A 139 2.01 1.64 -5.53
C ALA A 139 1.45 1.63 -4.10
N GLY A 140 2.26 1.99 -3.10
CA GLY A 140 1.83 2.09 -1.71
C GLY A 140 0.76 3.16 -1.50
N ALA A 141 0.83 4.28 -2.24
CA ALA A 141 -0.22 5.29 -2.22
C ALA A 141 -1.53 4.77 -2.83
N ALA A 142 -1.44 4.06 -3.97
CA ALA A 142 -2.60 3.45 -4.63
C ALA A 142 -3.26 2.37 -3.75
N TYR A 143 -2.49 1.47 -3.15
CA TYR A 143 -2.99 0.48 -2.20
C TYR A 143 -3.65 1.15 -0.99
N SER A 144 -3.03 2.18 -0.43
CA SER A 144 -3.61 2.92 0.71
C SER A 144 -4.98 3.51 0.35
N ALA A 145 -5.15 4.06 -0.86
CA ALA A 145 -6.43 4.59 -1.33
C ALA A 145 -7.47 3.48 -1.55
N LEU A 146 -7.07 2.39 -2.20
CA LEU A 146 -7.94 1.23 -2.46
C LEU A 146 -8.44 0.59 -1.16
N PHE A 147 -7.55 0.30 -0.22
CA PHE A 147 -7.92 -0.35 1.03
C PHE A 147 -8.66 0.59 1.98
N LEU A 148 -8.41 1.89 1.92
CA LEU A 148 -9.23 2.88 2.62
C LEU A 148 -10.66 2.88 2.06
N LEU A 149 -10.84 2.86 0.73
CA LEU A 149 -12.17 2.72 0.11
C LEU A 149 -12.89 1.46 0.60
N LEU A 150 -12.20 0.31 0.61
CA LEU A 150 -12.77 -0.94 1.12
C LEU A 150 -13.16 -0.81 2.60
N GLY A 151 -12.35 -0.11 3.40
CA GLY A 151 -12.67 0.24 4.79
C GLY A 151 -13.96 1.05 4.95
N VAL A 152 -14.33 1.87 3.96
CA VAL A 152 -15.59 2.65 3.99
C VAL A 152 -16.78 1.81 3.51
N VAL A 153 -16.59 0.99 2.49
CA VAL A 153 -17.69 0.33 1.77
C VAL A 153 -18.07 -1.01 2.39
N THR A 154 -17.17 -1.66 3.13
CA THR A 154 -17.37 -3.02 3.60
C THR A 154 -17.20 -3.14 5.12
N ARG A 155 -18.12 -3.86 5.78
CA ARG A 155 -18.01 -4.21 7.22
C ARG A 155 -16.85 -5.16 7.53
N HIS A 156 -16.44 -5.97 6.54
CA HIS A 156 -15.34 -6.93 6.67
C HIS A 156 -14.16 -6.54 5.78
N ALA A 157 -13.72 -5.29 5.87
CA ALA A 157 -12.72 -4.71 4.98
C ALA A 157 -11.39 -5.49 4.93
N VAL A 158 -10.97 -6.06 6.07
CA VAL A 158 -9.77 -6.90 6.14
C VAL A 158 -9.95 -8.16 5.29
N VAL A 159 -11.11 -8.83 5.36
CA VAL A 159 -11.38 -10.05 4.59
C VAL A 159 -11.45 -9.74 3.10
N ALA A 160 -12.19 -8.70 2.71
CA ALA A 160 -12.30 -8.29 1.31
C ALA A 160 -10.93 -7.89 0.74
N GLY A 161 -10.13 -7.17 1.51
CA GLY A 161 -8.81 -6.76 1.08
C GLY A 161 -7.78 -7.88 1.06
N LEU A 162 -7.87 -8.87 1.97
CA LEU A 162 -7.08 -10.11 1.90
C LEU A 162 -7.47 -10.92 0.66
N ALA A 163 -8.76 -11.05 0.36
CA ALA A 163 -9.23 -11.72 -0.85
C ALA A 163 -8.65 -11.04 -2.10
N TYR A 164 -8.65 -9.71 -2.15
CA TYR A 164 -7.98 -8.98 -3.24
C TYR A 164 -6.47 -9.25 -3.26
N ALA A 165 -5.75 -9.01 -2.17
CA ALA A 165 -4.29 -9.16 -2.14
C ALA A 165 -3.82 -10.60 -2.43
N LEU A 166 -4.53 -11.62 -1.96
CA LEU A 166 -4.13 -13.02 -2.14
C LEU A 166 -4.66 -13.62 -3.44
N ILE A 167 -5.93 -13.38 -3.77
CA ILE A 167 -6.56 -14.01 -4.93
C ILE A 167 -6.23 -13.22 -6.19
N TRP A 168 -6.28 -11.89 -6.15
CA TRP A 168 -6.02 -11.06 -7.34
C TRP A 168 -4.54 -10.93 -7.63
N GLU A 169 -3.73 -10.47 -6.67
CA GLU A 169 -2.31 -10.20 -6.91
C GLU A 169 -1.49 -11.50 -6.98
N SER A 170 -1.66 -12.42 -6.03
CA SER A 170 -0.82 -13.63 -5.96
C SER A 170 -1.28 -14.80 -6.83
N LEU A 171 -2.58 -14.98 -7.07
CA LEU A 171 -3.06 -16.07 -7.93
C LEU A 171 -3.31 -15.55 -9.34
N ILE A 172 -4.32 -14.69 -9.52
CA ILE A 172 -4.81 -14.32 -10.85
C ILE A 172 -3.75 -13.55 -11.65
N GLY A 173 -3.04 -12.61 -11.03
CA GLY A 173 -1.96 -11.85 -11.67
C GLY A 173 -0.77 -12.72 -12.11
N ASN A 174 -0.52 -13.86 -11.44
CA ASN A 174 0.56 -14.76 -11.83
C ASN A 174 0.18 -15.70 -12.99
N PHE A 175 -1.08 -16.17 -13.04
CA PHE A 175 -1.52 -17.16 -14.02
C PHE A 175 -2.16 -16.57 -15.29
N VAL A 176 -2.71 -15.36 -15.24
CA VAL A 176 -3.47 -14.78 -16.37
C VAL A 176 -2.79 -13.49 -16.86
N GLU A 177 -2.19 -13.53 -18.06
CA GLU A 177 -1.51 -12.37 -18.65
C GLU A 177 -2.43 -11.15 -18.82
N GLY A 178 -3.69 -11.36 -19.20
CA GLY A 178 -4.68 -10.29 -19.28
C GLY A 178 -4.94 -9.63 -17.92
N ALA A 179 -4.91 -10.39 -16.82
CA ALA A 179 -5.14 -9.86 -15.48
C ALA A 179 -3.95 -9.09 -14.91
N ARG A 180 -2.72 -9.35 -15.40
CA ARG A 180 -1.52 -8.55 -15.05
C ARG A 180 -1.70 -7.07 -15.39
N THR A 181 -2.51 -6.75 -16.39
CA THR A 181 -2.80 -5.37 -16.78
C THR A 181 -3.62 -4.61 -15.74
N LEU A 182 -4.27 -5.30 -14.81
CA LEU A 182 -5.11 -4.76 -13.74
C LEU A 182 -4.51 -4.98 -12.33
N SER A 183 -3.21 -5.23 -12.25
CA SER A 183 -2.49 -5.43 -10.99
C SER A 183 -1.71 -4.17 -10.62
N VAL A 184 -1.91 -3.70 -9.39
CA VAL A 184 -1.20 -2.52 -8.86
C VAL A 184 0.29 -2.83 -8.68
N GLN A 185 0.62 -4.08 -8.33
CA GLN A 185 1.99 -4.57 -8.28
C GLN A 185 2.68 -4.43 -9.64
N GLN A 186 2.02 -4.84 -10.73
CA GLN A 186 2.61 -4.80 -12.07
C GLN A 186 2.82 -3.35 -12.54
N TRP A 187 1.88 -2.45 -12.23
CA TRP A 187 2.07 -1.02 -12.49
C TRP A 187 3.24 -0.42 -11.68
N GLY A 188 3.43 -0.88 -10.44
CA GLY A 188 4.60 -0.56 -9.63
C GLY A 188 5.90 -1.05 -10.25
N LEU A 189 5.95 -2.28 -10.76
CA LEU A 189 7.13 -2.83 -11.44
C LEU A 189 7.50 -2.02 -12.69
N SER A 190 6.52 -1.53 -13.44
CA SER A 190 6.77 -0.63 -14.58
C SER A 190 7.49 0.66 -14.15
N LEU A 191 7.20 1.18 -12.95
CA LEU A 191 7.91 2.34 -12.39
C LEU A 191 9.32 1.97 -11.92
N ALA A 192 9.51 0.79 -11.31
CA ALA A 192 10.84 0.32 -10.93
C ALA A 192 11.74 0.19 -12.17
N LYS A 193 11.23 -0.40 -13.25
CA LYS A 193 11.93 -0.51 -14.54
C LYS A 193 12.25 0.85 -15.17
N ALA A 194 11.42 1.86 -14.97
CA ALA A 194 11.64 3.19 -15.51
C ALA A 194 12.81 3.94 -14.86
N VAL A 195 13.13 3.58 -13.62
CA VAL A 195 14.12 4.27 -12.79
C VAL A 195 15.42 3.47 -12.71
N ALA A 196 15.33 2.14 -12.71
CA ALA A 196 16.49 1.26 -12.76
C ALA A 196 17.17 1.30 -14.14
N ALA A 197 18.42 0.84 -14.21
CA ALA A 197 19.18 0.72 -15.45
C ALA A 197 18.50 -0.24 -16.44
N ASP A 198 18.81 -0.05 -17.73
CA ASP A 198 18.25 -0.88 -18.79
C ASP A 198 18.60 -2.37 -18.57
N GLY A 199 17.57 -3.21 -18.61
CA GLY A 199 17.72 -4.66 -18.37
C GLY A 199 17.72 -5.08 -16.91
N ALA A 200 17.81 -4.14 -15.95
CA ALA A 200 17.90 -4.47 -14.52
C ALA A 200 16.57 -4.93 -13.90
N VAL A 201 15.44 -4.52 -14.48
CA VAL A 201 14.10 -4.92 -14.02
C VAL A 201 13.23 -5.28 -15.21
N THR A 202 12.53 -6.41 -15.11
CA THR A 202 11.51 -6.81 -16.08
C THR A 202 10.14 -6.38 -15.58
N ALA A 203 9.35 -5.78 -16.48
CA ALA A 203 7.97 -5.37 -16.20
C ALA A 203 7.09 -5.81 -17.38
N PRO A 204 6.00 -6.57 -17.13
CA PRO A 204 5.12 -7.04 -18.18
C PRO A 204 4.18 -5.95 -18.72
N VAL A 205 3.98 -4.87 -17.97
CA VAL A 205 3.13 -3.74 -18.36
C VAL A 205 4.00 -2.54 -18.74
N GLY A 206 3.62 -1.84 -19.81
CA GLY A 206 4.28 -0.62 -20.24
C GLY A 206 3.97 0.58 -19.31
N LEU A 207 4.95 1.48 -19.14
CA LEU A 207 4.83 2.67 -18.30
C LEU A 207 3.62 3.55 -18.69
N GLY A 208 3.37 3.69 -19.99
CA GLY A 208 2.26 4.48 -20.53
C GLY A 208 0.87 4.00 -20.08
N VAL A 209 0.72 2.74 -19.66
CA VAL A 209 -0.52 2.20 -19.07
C VAL A 209 -0.48 2.28 -17.54
N ALA A 210 0.67 1.95 -16.95
CA ALA A 210 0.85 1.88 -15.50
C ALA A 210 0.56 3.22 -14.79
N VAL A 211 1.11 4.32 -15.28
CA VAL A 211 0.98 5.64 -14.63
C VAL A 211 -0.47 6.13 -14.65
N PRO A 212 -1.19 6.17 -15.79
CA PRO A 212 -2.59 6.53 -15.81
C PRO A 212 -3.45 5.64 -14.92
N MET A 213 -3.23 4.32 -14.94
CA MET A 213 -4.01 3.39 -14.10
C MET A 213 -3.81 3.60 -12.61
N LEU A 214 -2.57 3.85 -12.15
CA LEU A 214 -2.28 4.20 -10.76
C LEU A 214 -2.97 5.50 -10.35
N LEU A 215 -2.93 6.52 -11.20
CA LEU A 215 -3.60 7.80 -10.97
C LEU A 215 -5.12 7.63 -10.91
N VAL A 216 -5.70 6.96 -11.91
CA VAL A 216 -7.14 6.69 -11.99
C VAL A 216 -7.61 5.90 -10.77
N LEU A 217 -6.92 4.83 -10.39
CA LEU A 217 -7.26 4.03 -9.22
C LEU A 217 -7.22 4.89 -7.94
N THR A 218 -6.15 5.65 -7.73
CA THR A 218 -5.98 6.45 -6.52
C THR A 218 -7.05 7.54 -6.40
N VAL A 219 -7.31 8.25 -7.50
CA VAL A 219 -8.33 9.31 -7.54
C VAL A 219 -9.73 8.73 -7.40
N ALA A 220 -10.07 7.70 -8.18
CA ALA A 220 -11.38 7.06 -8.14
C ALA A 220 -11.68 6.48 -6.76
N ALA A 221 -10.71 5.78 -6.14
CA ALA A 221 -10.87 5.23 -4.81
C ALA A 221 -11.11 6.33 -3.76
N THR A 222 -10.36 7.43 -3.84
CA THR A 222 -10.51 8.58 -2.92
C THR A 222 -11.87 9.27 -3.07
N VAL A 223 -12.31 9.50 -4.32
CA VAL A 223 -13.59 10.13 -4.63
C VAL A 223 -14.75 9.22 -4.18
N LEU A 224 -14.72 7.95 -4.54
CA LEU A 224 -15.75 6.98 -4.15
C LEU A 224 -15.83 6.83 -2.63
N ALA A 225 -14.71 6.80 -1.92
CA ALA A 225 -14.68 6.74 -0.47
C ALA A 225 -15.32 7.99 0.15
N SER A 226 -15.08 9.16 -0.45
CA SER A 226 -15.67 10.43 -0.01
C SER A 226 -17.18 10.48 -0.22
N VAL A 227 -17.66 10.02 -1.38
CA VAL A 227 -19.09 9.94 -1.70
C VAL A 227 -19.79 8.92 -0.80
N LYS A 228 -19.20 7.74 -0.61
CA LYS A 228 -19.78 6.69 0.24
C LYS A 228 -19.83 7.11 1.71
N LEU A 229 -18.78 7.76 2.22
CA LEU A 229 -18.79 8.34 3.58
C LEU A 229 -19.88 9.40 3.75
N ALA A 230 -20.20 10.18 2.71
CA ALA A 230 -21.28 11.16 2.75
C ALA A 230 -22.68 10.53 2.77
N GLY A 231 -22.83 9.35 2.17
CA GLY A 231 -24.07 8.59 2.15
C GLY A 231 -24.29 7.68 3.37
N LEU A 232 -23.35 7.61 4.32
CA LEU A 232 -23.55 6.87 5.57
C LEU A 232 -24.56 7.63 6.43
N THR A 233 -25.83 7.23 6.30
CA THR A 233 -26.90 7.64 7.21
C THR A 233 -26.81 6.80 8.49
N LEU A 234 -27.15 7.43 9.61
CA LEU A 234 -27.32 6.77 10.90
C LEU A 234 -28.46 5.75 10.77
N ALA A 235 -28.16 4.53 10.34
CA ALA A 235 -29.04 3.42 10.65
C ALA A 235 -28.96 3.24 12.15
N ALA A 236 -29.98 3.75 12.86
CA ALA A 236 -30.24 3.33 14.22
C ALA A 236 -30.23 1.80 14.23
N GLU A 237 -29.37 1.22 15.06
CA GLU A 237 -29.36 -0.21 15.30
C GLU A 237 -30.75 -0.65 15.78
N GLU A 238 -31.34 -1.60 15.06
CA GLU A 238 -32.29 -2.55 15.65
C GLU A 238 -31.50 -3.72 16.27
#